data_AF-A0A178B527-F1
#
_entry.id   AF-A0A178B527-F1
#
_cell.length_a   1.000
_cell.length_b   1.000
_cell.length_c   1.000
_cell.angle_alpha   90.00
_cell.angle_beta   90.00
_cell.angle_gamma   90.00
#
_symmetry.space_group_name_H-M   'P 1'
#
loop_
_entity.id
_entity.type
_entity.pdbx_description
1 polymer ?
#
loop_
_entity_poly.entity_id
_entity_poly.type
_entity_poly.pdbx_seq_one_letter_code
_entity_poly.pdbx_strand_id
1 'polypeptide(L)'
;MLPPPPPPLPPMRAPQRAKIVHSVSSTSSNLFDSHEHIVLEQIDRPFQPCHMFFYGSLMDAKVIQAILALCETPKTSPATLSGFKIKMWGIYPALIPSDPSDQVVGCTWKVDNENHFKRLAAYETAVYTWVECEAHLDNEVILKDCRTFCWAGSPDSKELEEGNFDLERYQKYFKSSVVRRK
;
A
#
# COMPACT_ATOMS: atom_id res chain seq x y z
N MET A 1 -8.74 -14.12 -14.86
CA MET A 1 -7.62 -13.41 -15.51
C MET A 1 -6.83 -12.71 -14.42
N LEU A 2 -5.50 -12.82 -14.42
CA LEU A 2 -4.63 -12.14 -13.45
C LEU A 2 -4.64 -10.62 -13.70
N PRO A 3 -4.51 -9.76 -12.67
CA PRO A 3 -4.37 -8.33 -12.88
C PRO A 3 -3.14 -8.04 -13.76
N PRO A 4 -3.15 -6.96 -14.57
CA PRO A 4 -1.94 -6.50 -15.25
C PRO A 4 -0.80 -6.35 -14.22
N PRO A 5 0.42 -6.83 -14.52
CA PRO A 5 1.53 -6.70 -13.59
C PRO A 5 1.84 -5.21 -13.37
N PRO A 6 2.26 -4.81 -12.16
CA PRO A 6 2.84 -3.49 -11.96
C PRO A 6 4.05 -3.30 -12.90
N PRO A 7 4.50 -2.05 -13.14
CA PRO A 7 5.77 -1.85 -13.81
C PRO A 7 6.87 -2.67 -13.11
N PRO A 8 7.92 -3.11 -13.84
CA PRO A 8 8.91 -4.04 -13.30
C PRO A 8 9.57 -3.46 -12.05
N LEU A 9 9.48 -4.22 -10.95
CA LEU A 9 10.12 -3.87 -9.69
C LEU A 9 11.62 -3.70 -9.92
N PRO A 10 12.28 -2.74 -9.23
CA PRO A 10 13.73 -2.71 -9.22
C PRO A 10 14.25 -4.06 -8.69
N PRO A 11 15.45 -4.50 -9.11
CA PRO A 11 16.01 -5.77 -8.65
C PRO A 11 16.10 -5.75 -7.12
N MET A 12 15.27 -6.54 -6.45
CA MET A 12 15.38 -6.74 -5.01
C MET A 12 16.75 -7.34 -4.72
N ARG A 13 17.53 -6.72 -3.83
CA ARG A 13 18.55 -7.49 -3.12
C ARG A 13 17.78 -8.53 -2.33
N ALA A 14 17.99 -9.80 -2.67
CA ALA A 14 17.35 -10.89 -1.94
C ALA A 14 17.59 -10.65 -0.43
N PRO A 15 16.54 -10.67 0.41
CA PRO A 15 16.74 -10.62 1.84
C PRO A 15 17.65 -11.79 2.19
N GLN A 16 18.77 -11.48 2.87
CA GLN A 16 19.59 -12.55 3.42
C GLN A 16 18.69 -13.35 4.35
N ARG A 17 18.44 -14.61 3.98
CA ARG A 17 17.72 -15.58 4.78
C ARG A 17 18.37 -15.60 6.16
N ALA A 18 17.73 -14.96 7.15
CA ALA A 18 18.17 -15.03 8.53
C ALA A 18 18.16 -16.51 8.91
N LYS A 19 19.35 -17.06 9.18
CA LYS A 19 19.49 -18.43 9.68
C LYS A 19 18.92 -18.43 11.08
N ILE A 20 17.73 -19.02 11.24
CA ILE A 20 17.18 -19.34 12.55
C ILE A 20 18.08 -20.41 13.15
N VAL A 21 19.05 -19.99 13.96
CA VAL A 21 19.77 -20.86 14.88
C VAL A 21 18.88 -21.04 16.09
N HIS A 22 18.28 -22.22 16.21
CA HIS A 22 17.63 -22.64 17.45
C HIS A 22 18.72 -22.85 18.51
N SER A 23 18.92 -21.85 19.35
CA SER A 23 19.56 -22.03 20.66
C SER A 23 18.61 -21.50 21.71
N VAL A 24 17.89 -22.45 22.34
CA VAL A 24 17.05 -22.19 23.50
C VAL A 24 17.91 -21.69 24.65
N SER A 25 17.67 -20.46 25.09
CA SER A 25 18.06 -19.97 26.41
C SER A 25 17.11 -18.85 26.80
N SER A 26 16.32 -19.18 27.81
CA SER A 26 15.30 -18.39 28.49
C SER A 26 15.81 -17.04 28.98
N THR A 27 15.22 -15.94 28.53
CA THR A 27 15.00 -14.74 29.36
C THR A 27 13.92 -13.84 28.73
N SER A 28 12.97 -13.46 29.56
CA SER A 28 11.72 -12.77 29.25
C SER A 28 11.95 -11.35 28.70
N SER A 29 11.33 -11.00 27.57
CA SER A 29 10.94 -9.62 27.27
C SER A 29 9.87 -9.56 26.16
N ASN A 30 8.73 -8.98 26.51
CA ASN A 30 7.49 -8.88 25.73
C ASN A 30 7.60 -7.84 24.60
N LEU A 31 8.22 -8.18 23.47
CA LEU A 31 8.19 -7.28 22.29
C LEU A 31 8.10 -7.99 20.92
N PHE A 32 8.12 -9.32 20.87
CA PHE A 32 8.10 -10.09 19.61
C PHE A 32 6.76 -10.76 19.29
N ASP A 33 5.77 -10.67 20.17
CA ASP A 33 4.52 -11.45 20.08
C ASP A 33 3.38 -10.73 19.34
N SER A 34 3.51 -9.42 19.09
CA SER A 34 2.43 -8.62 18.51
C SER A 34 2.27 -8.79 16.99
N HIS A 35 3.30 -9.21 16.26
CA HIS A 35 3.24 -9.27 14.80
C HIS A 35 2.58 -10.56 14.28
N GLU A 36 2.88 -11.72 14.89
CA GLU A 36 2.23 -13.00 14.56
C GLU A 36 0.74 -12.99 14.93
N HIS A 37 0.38 -12.35 16.05
CA HIS A 37 -1.00 -12.31 16.53
C HIS A 37 -1.90 -11.45 15.62
N ILE A 38 -1.40 -10.32 15.11
CA ILE A 38 -2.14 -9.46 14.17
C ILE A 38 -2.39 -10.20 12.84
N VAL A 39 -1.42 -10.98 12.36
CA VAL A 39 -1.53 -11.71 11.10
C VAL A 39 -2.55 -12.85 11.22
N LEU A 40 -2.58 -13.59 12.33
CA LEU A 40 -3.53 -14.69 12.54
C LEU A 40 -4.98 -14.21 12.72
N GLU A 41 -5.23 -13.10 13.42
CA GLU A 41 -6.61 -12.59 13.56
C GLU A 41 -7.21 -12.02 12.26
N GLN A 42 -6.39 -11.69 11.28
CA GLN A 42 -6.87 -11.18 9.99
C GLN A 42 -7.31 -12.29 9.02
N ILE A 43 -6.91 -13.55 9.25
CA ILE A 43 -7.21 -14.68 8.34
C ILE A 43 -8.66 -15.17 8.49
N ASP A 44 -9.28 -15.02 9.66
CA ASP A 44 -10.62 -15.56 9.96
C ASP A 44 -11.76 -14.53 9.93
N ARG A 45 -11.47 -13.23 9.74
CA ARG A 45 -12.51 -12.19 9.70
C ARG A 45 -13.11 -12.06 8.30
N PRO A 46 -14.44 -12.12 8.15
CA PRO A 46 -15.09 -11.90 6.87
C PRO A 46 -14.81 -10.48 6.39
N PHE A 47 -14.44 -10.34 5.11
CA PHE A 47 -14.20 -9.04 4.50
C PHE A 47 -15.38 -8.10 4.71
N GLN A 48 -15.09 -6.90 5.19
CA GLN A 48 -16.03 -5.79 5.27
C GLN A 48 -15.63 -4.73 4.24
N PRO A 49 -16.60 -4.14 3.52
CA PRO A 49 -16.34 -2.99 2.66
C PRO A 49 -15.57 -1.90 3.41
N CYS A 50 -14.49 -1.42 2.82
CA CYS A 50 -13.63 -0.41 3.43
C CYS A 50 -13.27 0.67 2.42
N HIS A 51 -12.88 1.85 2.92
CA HIS A 51 -12.23 2.85 2.08
C HIS A 51 -10.75 2.51 2.00
N MET A 52 -10.17 2.66 0.80
CA MET A 52 -8.73 2.59 0.60
C MET A 52 -8.22 3.98 0.24
N PHE A 53 -7.13 4.40 0.88
CA PHE A 53 -6.36 5.58 0.53
C PHE A 53 -5.21 5.19 -0.41
N PHE A 54 -5.00 5.97 -1.46
CA PHE A 54 -3.99 5.78 -2.49
C PHE A 54 -3.13 7.03 -2.65
N TYR A 55 -1.81 6.84 -2.76
CA TYR A 55 -0.79 7.92 -2.81
C TYR A 55 0.25 7.71 -3.92
N GLY A 56 -0.03 6.81 -4.87
CA GLY A 56 0.89 6.43 -5.93
C GLY A 56 0.17 6.14 -7.25
N SER A 57 0.59 5.07 -7.94
CA SER A 57 -0.02 4.68 -9.22
C SER A 57 -1.53 4.46 -9.15
N LEU A 58 -2.03 3.98 -8.01
CA LEU A 58 -3.45 3.77 -7.74
C LEU A 58 -4.25 5.07 -7.61
N MET A 59 -3.62 6.25 -7.53
CA MET A 59 -4.34 7.53 -7.62
C MET A 59 -4.99 7.74 -8.99
N ASP A 60 -4.51 7.06 -10.03
CA ASP A 60 -5.13 7.11 -11.35
C ASP A 60 -6.29 6.12 -11.44
N ALA A 61 -7.52 6.63 -11.53
CA ALA A 61 -8.71 5.79 -11.58
C ALA A 61 -8.73 4.80 -12.77
N LYS A 62 -8.05 5.09 -13.89
CA LYS A 62 -7.94 4.13 -15.01
C LYS A 62 -6.97 2.99 -14.71
N VAL A 63 -5.99 3.21 -13.84
CA VAL A 63 -5.12 2.15 -13.32
C VAL A 63 -5.93 1.22 -12.42
N ILE A 64 -6.71 1.77 -11.48
CA ILE A 64 -7.64 0.96 -10.66
C ILE A 64 -8.58 0.15 -11.56
N GLN A 65 -9.21 0.80 -12.56
CA GLN A 65 -10.09 0.14 -13.52
C GLN A 65 -9.43 -1.06 -14.21
N ALA A 66 -8.19 -0.88 -14.70
CA ALA A 66 -7.45 -1.94 -15.38
C ALA A 66 -7.07 -3.10 -14.44
N ILE A 67 -6.58 -2.78 -13.23
CA ILE A 67 -6.19 -3.77 -12.22
C ILE A 67 -7.38 -4.63 -11.81
N LEU A 68 -8.54 -4.01 -11.63
CA LEU A 68 -9.77 -4.65 -11.16
C LEU A 68 -10.64 -5.21 -12.29
N ALA A 69 -10.33 -4.89 -13.55
CA ALA A 69 -11.15 -5.19 -14.71
C ALA A 69 -12.60 -4.66 -14.56
N LEU A 70 -12.75 -3.42 -14.05
CA LEU A 70 -14.06 -2.77 -13.91
C LEU A 70 -14.60 -2.33 -15.27
N CYS A 71 -15.91 -2.47 -15.47
CA CYS A 71 -16.59 -1.97 -16.66
C CYS A 71 -16.51 -0.44 -16.76
N GLU A 72 -16.60 0.24 -15.62
CA GLU A 72 -16.56 1.71 -15.53
C GLU A 72 -15.35 2.19 -14.74
N THR A 73 -14.91 3.41 -15.04
CA THR A 73 -13.83 4.06 -14.29
C THR A 73 -14.37 4.46 -12.90
N PRO A 74 -13.73 4.02 -11.80
CA PRO A 74 -14.17 4.36 -10.45
C PRO A 74 -14.03 5.86 -10.19
N LYS A 75 -14.95 6.41 -9.37
CA LYS A 75 -14.86 7.79 -8.89
C LYS A 75 -14.09 7.80 -7.58
N THR A 76 -12.90 8.39 -7.61
CA THR A 76 -12.05 8.61 -6.42
C THR A 76 -12.35 9.98 -5.81
N SER A 77 -12.26 10.08 -4.49
CA SER A 77 -12.39 11.36 -3.77
C SER A 77 -11.01 11.83 -3.30
N PRO A 78 -10.59 13.08 -3.57
CA PRO A 78 -9.34 13.60 -3.01
C PRO A 78 -9.33 13.51 -1.48
N ALA A 79 -8.15 13.24 -0.92
CA ALA A 79 -7.99 13.06 0.50
C ALA A 79 -6.56 13.33 0.98
N THR A 80 -6.42 13.52 2.27
CA THR A 80 -5.13 13.64 2.97
C THR A 80 -5.02 12.59 4.08
N LEU A 81 -3.83 12.05 4.24
CA LEU A 81 -3.49 11.06 5.27
C LEU A 81 -2.42 11.64 6.20
N SER A 82 -2.69 11.68 7.51
CA SER A 82 -1.79 12.22 8.53
C SER A 82 -0.97 11.12 9.22
N GLY A 83 0.22 11.46 9.75
CA GLY A 83 1.07 10.51 10.48
C GLY A 83 1.96 9.64 9.59
N PHE A 84 2.08 10.00 8.31
CA PHE A 84 2.87 9.27 7.34
C PHE A 84 3.63 10.24 6.44
N LYS A 85 4.70 9.74 5.82
CA LYS A 85 5.40 10.42 4.73
C LYS A 85 5.75 9.45 3.61
N ILE A 86 6.11 10.01 2.46
CA ILE A 86 6.58 9.26 1.31
C ILE A 86 8.11 9.24 1.29
N LYS A 87 8.67 8.05 1.07
CA LYS A 87 10.01 7.84 0.52
C LYS A 87 9.89 7.15 -0.84
N MET A 88 11.01 7.03 -1.56
CA MET A 88 11.05 6.40 -2.86
C MET A 88 11.83 5.08 -2.82
N TRP A 89 11.21 4.02 -3.33
CA TRP A 89 11.88 2.77 -3.67
C TRP A 89 12.08 2.73 -5.18
N GLY A 90 13.22 3.22 -5.65
CA GLY A 90 13.42 3.51 -7.08
C GLY A 90 12.40 4.55 -7.58
N ILE A 91 11.48 4.14 -8.47
CA ILE A 91 10.42 5.03 -8.99
C ILE A 91 9.10 4.93 -8.23
N TYR A 92 9.01 4.06 -7.22
CA TYR A 92 7.77 3.73 -6.53
C TYR A 92 7.69 4.49 -5.20
N PRO A 93 6.55 5.15 -4.90
CA PRO A 93 6.34 5.72 -3.58
C PRO A 93 6.20 4.62 -2.54
N ALA A 94 6.81 4.85 -1.38
CA ALA A 94 6.72 4.01 -0.22
C ALA A 94 6.22 4.85 0.96
N LEU A 95 5.00 4.56 1.41
CA LEU A 95 4.44 5.18 2.60
C LEU A 95 5.04 4.55 3.85
N ILE A 96 5.57 5.38 4.74
CA ILE A 96 6.14 4.97 6.02
C ILE A 96 5.56 5.82 7.15
N PRO A 97 5.42 5.26 8.37
CA PRO A 97 5.02 6.05 9.54
C PRO A 97 5.96 7.25 9.76
N SER A 98 5.40 8.37 10.18
CA SER A 98 6.13 9.63 10.43
C SER A 98 5.48 10.42 11.58
N ASP A 99 5.84 11.70 11.71
CA ASP A 99 5.24 12.59 12.69
C ASP A 99 3.72 12.75 12.43
N PRO A 100 2.87 12.83 13.47
CA PRO A 100 1.42 13.04 13.31
C PRO A 100 1.04 14.28 12.49
N SER A 101 1.91 15.30 12.43
CA SER A 101 1.70 16.50 11.63
C SER A 101 2.09 16.34 10.16
N ASP A 102 2.85 15.30 9.80
CA ASP A 102 3.18 15.00 8.41
C ASP A 102 1.94 14.50 7.67
N GLN A 103 1.78 14.99 6.44
CA GLN A 103 0.61 14.71 5.62
C GLN A 103 1.00 14.22 4.23
N VAL A 104 0.25 13.24 3.74
CA VAL A 104 0.34 12.74 2.37
C VAL A 104 -0.95 13.04 1.65
N VAL A 105 -0.85 13.72 0.51
CA VAL A 105 -1.97 13.98 -0.39
C VAL A 105 -2.19 12.76 -1.28
N GLY A 106 -3.44 12.37 -1.43
CA GLY A 106 -3.84 11.21 -2.19
C GLY A 106 -5.30 11.27 -2.61
N CYS A 107 -5.88 10.09 -2.81
CA CYS A 107 -7.31 9.95 -2.98
C CYS A 107 -7.82 8.69 -2.30
N THR A 108 -9.12 8.63 -2.08
CA THR A 108 -9.80 7.46 -1.54
C THR A 108 -10.77 6.87 -2.53
N TRP A 109 -11.00 5.57 -2.38
CA TRP A 109 -12.07 4.87 -3.06
C TRP A 109 -12.62 3.76 -2.19
N LYS A 110 -13.94 3.54 -2.24
CA LYS A 110 -14.60 2.47 -1.50
C LYS A 110 -14.44 1.15 -2.24
N VAL A 111 -13.93 0.14 -1.54
CA VAL A 111 -13.82 -1.23 -2.04
C VAL A 111 -14.92 -2.07 -1.42
N ASP A 112 -15.93 -2.39 -2.22
CA ASP A 112 -17.13 -3.11 -1.75
C ASP A 112 -17.02 -4.64 -1.80
N ASN A 113 -15.97 -5.20 -2.41
CA ASN A 113 -15.78 -6.64 -2.47
C ASN A 113 -14.33 -7.08 -2.23
N GLU A 114 -14.21 -8.26 -1.62
CA GLU A 114 -12.93 -8.84 -1.21
C GLU A 114 -12.01 -9.15 -2.39
N ASN A 115 -12.58 -9.57 -3.53
CA ASN A 115 -11.79 -9.90 -4.72
C ASN A 115 -11.07 -8.67 -5.29
N HIS A 116 -11.69 -7.49 -5.22
CA HIS A 116 -11.05 -6.23 -5.58
C HIS A 116 -9.91 -5.90 -4.62
N PHE A 117 -10.15 -6.03 -3.32
CA PHE A 117 -9.10 -5.82 -2.32
C PHE A 117 -7.90 -6.75 -2.56
N LYS A 118 -8.14 -8.06 -2.76
CA LYS A 118 -7.11 -9.06 -3.06
C LYS A 118 -6.35 -8.74 -4.36
N ARG A 119 -7.02 -8.24 -5.39
CA ARG A 119 -6.38 -7.84 -6.66
C ARG A 119 -5.51 -6.59 -6.50
N LEU A 120 -5.93 -5.61 -5.69
CA LEU A 120 -5.12 -4.45 -5.35
C LEU A 120 -3.88 -4.87 -4.56
N ALA A 121 -4.04 -5.70 -3.53
CA ALA A 121 -2.93 -6.22 -2.73
C ALA A 121 -1.95 -7.05 -3.59
N ALA A 122 -2.45 -7.87 -4.51
CA ALA A 122 -1.62 -8.62 -5.44
C ALA A 122 -0.84 -7.72 -6.42
N TYR A 123 -1.42 -6.57 -6.79
CA TYR A 123 -0.76 -5.58 -7.65
C TYR A 123 0.37 -4.85 -6.93
N GLU A 124 0.18 -4.47 -5.65
CA GLU A 124 1.23 -3.83 -4.84
C GLU A 124 2.37 -4.79 -4.49
N THR A 125 2.11 -6.11 -4.49
CA THR A 125 3.06 -7.19 -4.16
C THR A 125 3.44 -7.25 -2.67
N ALA A 126 4.23 -8.25 -2.26
CA ALA A 126 4.68 -8.43 -0.87
C ALA A 126 5.64 -7.34 -0.36
N VAL A 127 6.02 -6.40 -1.22
CA VAL A 127 6.82 -5.22 -0.87
C VAL A 127 6.01 -4.24 -0.02
N TYR A 128 4.69 -4.29 -0.12
CA TYR A 128 3.77 -3.49 0.68
C TYR A 128 2.87 -4.39 1.51
N THR A 129 2.57 -3.93 2.72
CA THR A 129 1.48 -4.46 3.54
C THR A 129 0.34 -3.44 3.56
N TRP A 130 -0.75 -3.73 4.26
CA TRP A 130 -1.79 -2.73 4.50
C TRP A 130 -1.95 -2.47 6.00
N VAL A 131 -2.34 -1.24 6.32
CA VAL A 131 -2.64 -0.79 7.68
C VAL A 131 -3.97 -0.04 7.71
N GLU A 132 -4.61 0.00 8.87
CA GLU A 132 -5.74 0.89 9.12
C GLU A 132 -5.25 2.30 9.39
N CYS A 133 -6.02 3.29 8.94
CA CYS A 133 -5.64 4.70 9.00
C CYS A 133 -6.86 5.62 8.97
N GLU A 134 -6.64 6.88 9.36
CA GLU A 134 -7.62 7.94 9.25
C GLU A 134 -7.32 8.81 8.01
N ALA A 135 -8.25 8.88 7.06
CA ALA A 135 -8.14 9.73 5.88
C ALA A 135 -9.14 10.89 5.94
N HIS A 136 -8.68 12.10 5.63
CA HIS A 136 -9.47 13.34 5.64
C HIS A 136 -9.84 13.70 4.20
N LEU A 137 -11.14 13.79 3.92
CA LEU A 137 -11.65 14.26 2.62
C LEU A 137 -11.73 15.78 2.60
N ASP A 138 -11.73 16.37 1.39
CA ASP A 138 -11.82 17.82 1.18
C ASP A 138 -13.05 18.49 1.80
N ASN A 139 -14.13 17.73 2.01
CA ASN A 139 -15.38 18.20 2.60
C ASN A 139 -15.43 18.03 4.13
N GLU A 140 -14.27 17.99 4.79
CA GLU A 140 -14.09 17.81 6.24
C GLU A 140 -14.61 16.47 6.78
N VAL A 141 -14.94 15.51 5.90
CA VAL A 141 -15.33 14.16 6.30
C VAL A 141 -14.09 13.34 6.64
N ILE A 142 -14.14 12.69 7.81
CA ILE A 142 -13.07 11.83 8.30
C ILE A 142 -13.47 10.36 8.13
N LEU A 143 -12.63 9.60 7.43
CA LEU A 143 -12.78 8.15 7.22
C LEU A 143 -11.88 7.40 8.21
N LYS A 144 -12.45 6.97 9.35
CA LYS A 144 -11.72 6.34 10.47
C LYS A 144 -11.30 4.88 10.22
N ASP A 145 -12.07 4.14 9.45
CA ASP A 145 -11.80 2.75 9.08
C ASP A 145 -11.22 2.67 7.65
N CYS A 146 -10.43 3.68 7.27
CA CYS A 146 -9.74 3.67 6.00
C CYS A 146 -8.55 2.70 6.10
N ARG A 147 -8.13 2.16 4.97
CA ARG A 147 -6.92 1.35 4.86
C ARG A 147 -5.99 1.97 3.84
N THR A 148 -4.70 1.72 3.96
CA THR A 148 -3.71 2.15 2.96
C THR A 148 -2.63 1.08 2.81
N PHE A 149 -1.96 1.04 1.67
CA PHE A 149 -0.76 0.21 1.52
C PHE A 149 0.45 0.93 2.10
N CYS A 150 1.31 0.27 2.86
CA CYS A 150 2.54 0.85 3.40
C CYS A 150 3.73 -0.06 3.15
N TRP A 151 4.93 0.50 3.19
CA TRP A 151 6.17 -0.26 3.06
C TRP A 151 6.21 -1.42 4.05
N ALA A 152 6.44 -2.65 3.56
CA ALA A 152 6.48 -3.84 4.42
C ALA A 152 7.83 -4.01 5.14
N GLY A 153 8.88 -3.34 4.66
CA GLY A 153 10.20 -3.37 5.29
C GLY A 153 10.37 -2.33 6.40
N SER A 154 11.60 -2.15 6.88
CA SER A 154 11.92 -1.10 7.86
C SER A 154 11.81 0.30 7.23
N PRO A 155 11.19 1.29 7.93
CA PRO A 155 11.14 2.70 7.49
C PRO A 155 12.52 3.35 7.26
N ASP A 156 13.55 2.84 7.93
CA ASP A 156 14.94 3.29 7.84
C ASP A 156 15.78 2.41 6.90
N SER A 157 15.13 1.59 6.07
CA SER A 157 15.81 0.76 5.09
C SER A 157 16.64 1.61 4.13
N LYS A 158 17.86 1.13 3.83
CA LYS A 158 18.75 1.73 2.82
C LYS A 158 18.24 1.55 1.39
N GLU A 159 17.16 0.81 1.21
CA GLU A 159 16.45 0.67 -0.08
C GLU A 159 15.52 1.86 -0.36
N LEU A 160 15.24 2.68 0.66
CA LEU A 160 14.40 3.86 0.54
C LEU A 160 15.26 5.12 0.48
N GLU A 161 14.94 5.97 -0.48
CA GLU A 161 15.56 7.27 -0.68
C GLU A 161 14.57 8.40 -0.42
N GLU A 162 15.05 9.57 0.00
CA GLU A 162 14.22 10.76 0.09
C GLU A 162 13.78 11.19 -1.31
N GLY A 163 12.50 11.55 -1.45
CA GLY A 163 11.94 11.95 -2.74
C GLY A 163 10.43 12.04 -2.71
N ASN A 164 9.86 12.42 -3.85
CA ASN A 164 8.42 12.59 -4.00
C ASN A 164 7.95 11.86 -5.26
N PHE A 165 6.71 11.37 -5.22
CA PHE A 165 6.09 10.76 -6.38
C PHE A 165 5.42 11.81 -7.26
N ASP A 166 5.72 11.73 -8.56
CA ASP A 166 5.13 12.59 -9.58
C ASP A 166 4.10 11.79 -10.38
N LEU A 167 2.83 12.04 -10.09
CA LEU A 167 1.71 11.36 -10.74
C LEU A 167 1.63 11.70 -12.24
N GLU A 168 1.94 12.92 -12.65
CA GLU A 168 1.90 13.32 -14.06
C GLU A 168 2.98 12.59 -14.87
N ARG A 169 4.19 12.50 -14.31
CA ARG A 169 5.28 11.71 -14.90
C ARG A 169 4.90 10.24 -14.98
N TYR A 170 4.29 9.67 -13.94
CA TYR A 170 3.79 8.30 -13.97
C TYR A 170 2.76 8.09 -15.09
N GLN A 171 1.79 8.99 -15.21
CA GLN A 171 0.75 8.95 -16.23
C GLN A 171 1.32 9.02 -17.65
N LYS A 172 2.33 9.86 -17.87
CA LYS A 172 2.95 10.06 -19.18
C LYS A 172 3.77 8.85 -19.66
N TYR A 173 4.58 8.26 -18.78
CA TYR A 173 5.58 7.27 -19.19
C TYR A 173 5.25 5.83 -18.79
N PHE A 174 4.53 5.61 -17.70
CA PHE A 174 4.38 4.28 -17.10
C PHE A 174 2.94 3.74 -17.16
N LYS A 175 1.92 4.58 -17.04
CA LYS A 175 0.50 4.15 -17.08
C LYS A 175 0.18 3.18 -18.22
N SER A 176 0.76 3.41 -19.40
CA SER A 176 0.51 2.60 -20.58
C SER A 176 0.90 1.12 -20.42
N SER A 177 1.88 0.78 -19.57
CA SER A 177 2.25 -0.61 -19.31
C SER A 177 1.16 -1.37 -18.55
N VAL A 178 0.35 -0.67 -17.78
CA VAL A 178 -0.75 -1.24 -17.00
C VAL A 178 -2.04 -1.29 -17.80
N VAL A 179 -2.37 -0.23 -18.55
CA VAL A 179 -3.69 -0.09 -19.20
C VAL A 179 -3.78 -0.65 -20.63
N ARG A 180 -2.66 -0.98 -21.30
CA ARG A 180 -2.67 -1.35 -22.74
C ARG A 180 -2.97 -2.82 -23.08
N ARG A 181 -3.23 -3.71 -22.12
CA ARG A 181 -3.54 -5.11 -22.43
C ARG A 181 -5.04 -5.38 -22.33
N LYS A 182 -5.72 -5.34 -23.48
CA LYS A 182 -7.02 -6.01 -23.70
C LYS A 182 -6.76 -7.30 -24.47
#